data_AF-A0AAD7FX12-F1
#
_entry.id   AF-A0AAD7FX12-F1
#
_cell.length_a   1.000
_cell.length_b   1.000
_cell.length_c   1.000
_cell.angle_alpha   90.00
_cell.angle_beta   90.00
_cell.angle_gamma   90.00
#
_symmetry.space_group_name_H-M   'P 1'
#
loop_
_entity.id
_entity.type
_entity.pdbx_description
1 polymer ?
#
loop_
_entity_poly.entity_id
_entity_poly.type
_entity_poly.pdbx_seq_one_letter_code
_entity_poly.pdbx_strand_id
1 'polypeptide(L)'
;MSLVIKSAGHTTASTPRPHIEYKFEVERDGKVDVIQKRYSEFVALHASLGIKELELPPKRILVTTFIPSAWVDDTLISERKEALKAYLTALLANPRYKNNLALREFLAPSLRASPRQFDLEDALPSTLSRKAAQELSATAAAATFIAAAYYPDWSADAFPPEDLDYSKFDMLLYAFAVPNSSNTLTWDDGSQAILQRLVTSAKNSGAGTKIVLSVGGWGGSAFFHQAAGSAAARSTFVSALSSAVTTFGLDGIDIDWEYPNNPGAGNPFGSADAANLLTLLTSLRTALGTSKIISCAVTDLPWIGSNGSPLTSGLAAYAAQMSFANIMNYDIFTDTIPPGPNAPLGDLCGTSSQPQYSAEAAFSQWSKAGFPASKLLLGLPLYGYVLDSTKTTLTGSFVDPDLKSTSPSQGVTLHGSNKRPAAHPPVAGPNSSNANANLQSWYDQEIPFSSLVQSGALVKNSSSGTYEGGGGFTMGWDDCSDTPFLFNTSQSTVVVYDDTFSLSDKASYAKSQGMAGCFTWSLDQDDGTTLQDVIRTALGK
;
A
#
# COMPACT_ATOMS: atom_id res chain seq x y z
N MET A 1 -18.78 -25.43 51.12
CA MET A 1 -17.54 -25.92 50.48
C MET A 1 -16.54 -24.78 50.53
N SER A 2 -15.45 -24.93 51.27
CA SER A 2 -14.38 -23.92 51.31
C SER A 2 -13.38 -24.23 50.19
N LEU A 3 -13.26 -23.33 49.23
CA LEU A 3 -12.25 -23.38 48.18
C LEU A 3 -11.20 -22.31 48.49
N VAL A 4 -9.92 -22.68 48.49
CA VAL A 4 -8.80 -21.76 48.75
C VAL A 4 -7.70 -21.99 47.71
N ILE A 5 -7.14 -20.90 47.17
CA ILE A 5 -5.99 -20.97 46.25
C ILE A 5 -4.69 -20.84 47.06
N LYS A 6 -3.90 -21.92 47.15
CA LYS A 6 -2.69 -21.97 48.00
C LYS A 6 -1.47 -21.39 47.32
N SER A 7 -1.15 -21.88 46.12
CA SER A 7 0.07 -21.51 45.40
C SER A 7 -0.19 -21.39 43.89
N ALA A 8 0.75 -20.75 43.17
CA ALA A 8 0.68 -20.58 41.73
C ALA A 8 2.06 -20.83 41.06
N GLY A 9 2.07 -21.59 39.97
CA GLY A 9 3.22 -21.86 39.09
C GLY A 9 2.88 -21.58 37.61
N HIS A 10 3.84 -21.75 36.70
CA HIS A 10 3.57 -21.70 35.26
C HIS A 10 4.51 -22.63 34.47
N THR A 11 4.17 -22.94 33.22
CA THR A 11 5.05 -23.64 32.26
C THR A 11 5.16 -22.88 30.95
N THR A 12 6.39 -22.79 30.45
CA THR A 12 6.77 -22.15 29.18
C THR A 12 7.06 -23.18 28.09
N ALA A 13 6.57 -24.43 28.17
CA ALA A 13 6.84 -25.41 27.12
C ALA A 13 5.68 -26.42 27.00
N SER A 14 5.02 -26.41 25.86
CA SER A 14 3.96 -27.36 25.53
C SER A 14 3.94 -27.63 24.03
N THR A 15 3.94 -28.89 23.62
CA THR A 15 3.70 -29.34 22.25
C THR A 15 2.19 -29.53 22.00
N PRO A 16 1.67 -29.36 20.76
CA PRO A 16 2.38 -29.15 19.50
C PRO A 16 2.71 -27.66 19.20
N ARG A 17 2.29 -26.71 20.04
CA ARG A 17 2.59 -25.28 19.86
C ARG A 17 2.81 -24.52 21.17
N PRO A 18 3.72 -23.53 21.19
CA PRO A 18 4.16 -22.86 22.40
C PRO A 18 3.04 -21.98 23.01
N HIS A 19 2.66 -22.20 24.29
CA HIS A 19 1.80 -21.31 25.08
C HIS A 19 2.20 -21.30 26.57
N ILE A 20 1.68 -20.34 27.35
CA ILE A 20 1.85 -20.29 28.81
C ILE A 20 0.66 -20.95 29.49
N GLU A 21 0.92 -21.95 30.32
CA GLU A 21 -0.07 -22.50 31.25
C GLU A 21 0.22 -22.06 32.67
N TYR A 22 -0.79 -21.51 33.35
CA TYR A 22 -0.74 -21.13 34.76
C TYR A 22 -1.26 -22.29 35.61
N LYS A 23 -0.47 -22.71 36.59
CA LYS A 23 -0.78 -23.80 37.52
C LYS A 23 -1.25 -23.22 38.85
N PHE A 24 -2.34 -23.71 39.42
CA PHE A 24 -2.84 -23.29 40.73
C PHE A 24 -3.16 -24.50 41.60
N GLU A 25 -2.76 -24.43 42.87
CA GLU A 25 -3.19 -25.39 43.89
C GLU A 25 -4.51 -24.92 44.51
N VAL A 26 -5.55 -25.72 44.34
CA VAL A 26 -6.89 -25.49 44.87
C VAL A 26 -7.14 -26.48 46.00
N GLU A 27 -7.34 -25.98 47.20
CA GLU A 27 -7.80 -26.80 48.33
C GLU A 27 -9.33 -26.87 48.35
N ARG A 28 -9.86 -28.09 48.48
CA ARG A 28 -11.27 -28.40 48.61
C ARG A 28 -11.45 -29.40 49.75
N ASP A 29 -12.09 -28.95 50.82
CA ASP A 29 -12.44 -29.78 51.99
C ASP A 29 -11.25 -30.62 52.53
N GLY A 30 -10.06 -30.00 52.60
CA GLY A 30 -8.81 -30.62 53.11
C GLY A 30 -7.99 -31.40 52.08
N LYS A 31 -8.48 -31.54 50.83
CA LYS A 31 -7.73 -32.13 49.71
C LYS A 31 -7.21 -31.04 48.78
N VAL A 32 -5.95 -31.16 48.33
CA VAL A 32 -5.32 -30.21 47.39
C VAL A 32 -5.29 -30.83 45.99
N ASP A 33 -5.87 -30.14 45.01
CA ASP A 33 -5.82 -30.48 43.60
C ASP A 33 -5.04 -29.41 42.83
N VAL A 34 -4.33 -29.79 41.77
CA VAL A 34 -3.63 -28.84 40.87
C VAL A 34 -4.45 -28.65 39.60
N ILE A 35 -4.79 -27.40 39.27
CA ILE A 35 -5.42 -27.03 38.01
C ILE A 35 -4.42 -26.31 37.10
N GLN A 36 -4.63 -26.43 35.79
CA GLN A 36 -3.79 -25.79 34.77
C GLN A 36 -4.70 -25.03 33.79
N LYS A 37 -4.46 -23.72 33.66
CA LYS A 37 -5.32 -22.80 32.93
C LYS A 37 -4.52 -21.87 32.04
N ARG A 38 -5.01 -21.64 30.83
CA ARG A 38 -4.52 -20.59 29.93
C ARG A 38 -5.20 -19.26 30.23
N TYR A 39 -4.58 -18.17 29.81
CA TYR A 39 -5.16 -16.84 29.99
C TYR A 39 -6.53 -16.70 29.31
N SER A 40 -6.72 -17.28 28.11
CA SER A 40 -8.01 -17.32 27.42
C SER A 40 -9.14 -17.93 28.26
N GLU A 41 -8.84 -18.96 29.07
CA GLU A 41 -9.82 -19.57 29.96
C GLU A 41 -10.24 -18.62 31.09
N PHE A 42 -9.34 -17.76 31.56
CA PHE A 42 -9.69 -16.70 32.53
C PHE A 42 -10.58 -15.63 31.89
N VAL A 43 -10.32 -15.27 30.63
CA VAL A 43 -11.17 -14.34 29.87
C VAL A 43 -12.57 -14.94 29.70
N ALA A 44 -12.67 -16.23 29.33
CA ALA A 44 -13.93 -16.93 29.20
C ALA A 44 -14.71 -17.02 30.52
N LEU A 45 -14.01 -17.33 31.62
CA LEU A 45 -14.60 -17.32 32.96
C LEU A 45 -15.09 -15.90 33.35
N HIS A 46 -14.28 -14.87 33.07
CA HIS A 46 -14.63 -13.50 33.39
C HIS A 46 -15.90 -13.05 32.66
N ALA A 47 -15.99 -13.38 31.37
CA ALA A 47 -17.17 -13.10 30.55
C ALA A 47 -18.40 -13.89 31.00
N SER A 48 -18.26 -15.19 31.30
CA SER A 48 -19.41 -16.04 31.69
C SER A 48 -20.00 -15.66 33.04
N LEU A 49 -19.18 -15.15 33.95
CA LEU A 49 -19.63 -14.63 35.25
C LEU A 49 -20.22 -13.22 35.17
N GLY A 50 -20.06 -12.52 34.03
CA GLY A 50 -20.56 -11.15 33.84
C GLY A 50 -20.00 -10.16 34.85
N ILE A 51 -18.73 -10.33 35.23
CA ILE A 51 -18.07 -9.54 36.28
C ILE A 51 -17.89 -8.09 35.81
N LYS A 52 -18.27 -7.13 36.66
CA LYS A 52 -18.04 -5.70 36.41
C LYS A 52 -17.22 -5.02 37.50
N GLU A 53 -17.11 -5.65 38.65
CA GLU A 53 -16.57 -5.05 39.89
C GLU A 53 -15.15 -5.52 40.22
N LEU A 54 -14.61 -6.48 39.47
CA LEU A 54 -13.22 -6.93 39.55
C LEU A 54 -12.62 -6.83 38.16
N GLU A 55 -11.38 -6.38 38.07
CA GLU A 55 -10.66 -6.36 36.80
C GLU A 55 -9.87 -7.65 36.59
N LEU A 56 -9.89 -8.17 35.36
CA LEU A 56 -9.00 -9.26 34.99
C LEU A 56 -7.59 -8.69 34.74
N PRO A 57 -6.52 -9.26 35.34
CA PRO A 57 -5.16 -8.74 35.18
C PRO A 57 -4.71 -8.67 33.72
N PRO A 58 -4.31 -7.50 33.18
CA PRO A 58 -3.97 -7.36 31.76
C PRO A 58 -2.67 -8.09 31.38
N LYS A 59 -2.54 -8.52 30.13
CA LYS A 59 -1.25 -8.91 29.53
C LYS A 59 -0.46 -7.67 29.06
N ARG A 60 0.18 -6.96 29.99
CA ARG A 60 1.04 -5.79 29.67
C ARG A 60 1.95 -6.05 28.46
N ILE A 61 2.14 -4.99 27.64
CA ILE A 61 2.90 -5.00 26.38
C ILE A 61 4.34 -5.44 26.63
N LEU A 62 4.80 -6.38 25.82
CA LEU A 62 6.21 -6.63 25.55
C LEU A 62 6.54 -5.87 24.27
N VAL A 63 7.30 -4.78 24.38
CA VAL A 63 7.80 -4.10 23.19
C VAL A 63 8.95 -4.94 22.66
N THR A 64 8.70 -5.71 21.59
CA THR A 64 9.64 -6.08 20.51
C THR A 64 9.08 -7.26 19.73
N THR A 65 9.08 -7.09 18.41
CA THR A 65 9.33 -8.06 17.32
C THR A 65 8.60 -9.41 17.33
N PHE A 66 8.14 -9.85 16.16
CA PHE A 66 7.48 -11.14 15.84
C PHE A 66 8.31 -12.41 16.18
N ILE A 67 8.64 -12.58 17.45
CA ILE A 67 8.80 -13.85 18.15
C ILE A 67 7.72 -13.83 19.23
N PRO A 68 7.07 -14.94 19.62
CA PRO A 68 6.16 -14.91 20.75
C PRO A 68 6.90 -14.32 21.96
N SER A 69 6.62 -13.07 22.30
CA SER A 69 7.40 -12.31 23.29
C SER A 69 7.06 -12.74 24.72
N ALA A 70 6.01 -13.55 24.90
CA ALA A 70 5.67 -14.21 26.16
C ALA A 70 6.74 -15.21 26.67
N TRP A 71 7.91 -15.25 26.04
CA TRP A 71 8.95 -16.26 26.21
C TRP A 71 10.28 -15.68 26.71
N VAL A 72 10.35 -14.38 26.98
CA VAL A 72 11.63 -13.69 27.24
C VAL A 72 11.64 -12.91 28.58
N ASP A 73 10.53 -12.89 29.34
CA ASP A 73 10.48 -12.19 30.63
C ASP A 73 9.73 -12.97 31.73
N ASP A 74 10.45 -13.84 32.43
CA ASP A 74 9.96 -14.62 33.58
C ASP A 74 9.41 -13.75 34.72
N THR A 75 9.84 -12.48 34.81
CA THR A 75 9.38 -11.52 35.82
C THR A 75 7.93 -11.15 35.55
N LEU A 76 7.60 -10.74 34.32
CA LEU A 76 6.25 -10.35 33.94
C LEU A 76 5.26 -11.53 33.95
N ILE A 77 5.74 -12.74 33.59
CA ILE A 77 4.92 -13.95 33.69
C ILE A 77 4.60 -14.25 35.16
N SER A 78 5.57 -14.06 36.05
CA SER A 78 5.40 -14.24 37.49
C SER A 78 4.46 -13.20 38.10
N GLU A 79 4.55 -11.93 37.69
CA GLU A 79 3.61 -10.87 38.10
C GLU A 79 2.16 -11.21 37.69
N ARG A 80 1.96 -11.61 36.43
CA ARG A 80 0.61 -11.97 35.95
C ARG A 80 0.05 -13.18 36.69
N LYS A 81 0.90 -14.17 36.96
CA LYS A 81 0.53 -15.36 37.73
C LYS A 81 0.01 -15.00 39.13
N GLU A 82 0.72 -14.12 39.84
CA GLU A 82 0.27 -13.66 41.17
C GLU A 82 -1.02 -12.82 41.07
N ALA A 83 -1.17 -11.99 40.04
CA ALA A 83 -2.39 -11.23 39.83
C ALA A 83 -3.60 -12.13 39.51
N LEU A 84 -3.42 -13.19 38.71
CA LEU A 84 -4.47 -14.18 38.44
C LEU A 84 -4.86 -14.98 39.70
N LYS A 85 -3.89 -15.29 40.57
CA LYS A 85 -4.15 -15.89 41.89
C LYS A 85 -5.00 -14.96 42.76
N ALA A 86 -4.65 -13.68 42.81
CA ALA A 86 -5.40 -12.67 43.55
C ALA A 86 -6.84 -12.53 43.01
N TYR A 87 -7.00 -12.53 41.69
CA TYR A 87 -8.30 -12.50 41.03
C TYR A 87 -9.20 -13.70 41.41
N LEU A 88 -8.69 -14.93 41.35
CA LEU A 88 -9.45 -16.11 41.78
C LEU A 88 -9.81 -16.07 43.27
N THR A 89 -8.88 -15.63 44.11
CA THR A 89 -9.13 -15.45 45.55
C THR A 89 -10.25 -14.44 45.79
N ALA A 90 -10.26 -13.32 45.05
CA ALA A 90 -11.32 -12.31 45.14
C ALA A 90 -12.70 -12.87 44.72
N LEU A 91 -12.76 -13.70 43.67
CA LEU A 91 -13.99 -14.37 43.26
C LEU A 91 -14.53 -15.33 44.33
N LEU A 92 -13.64 -16.08 44.98
CA LEU A 92 -14.02 -17.01 46.05
C LEU A 92 -14.45 -16.30 47.34
N ALA A 93 -13.89 -15.11 47.61
CA ALA A 93 -14.31 -14.27 48.73
C ALA A 93 -15.65 -13.57 48.48
N ASN A 94 -16.01 -13.32 47.22
CA ASN A 94 -17.22 -12.59 46.87
C ASN A 94 -18.48 -13.50 46.94
N PRO A 95 -19.50 -13.19 47.77
CA PRO A 95 -20.71 -13.98 47.90
C PRO A 95 -21.47 -14.21 46.59
N ARG A 96 -21.35 -13.28 45.62
CA ARG A 96 -22.00 -13.37 44.30
C ARG A 96 -21.41 -14.46 43.42
N TYR A 97 -20.10 -14.71 43.52
CA TYR A 97 -19.37 -15.59 42.60
C TYR A 97 -18.96 -16.92 43.23
N LYS A 98 -18.75 -16.97 44.56
CA LYS A 98 -18.21 -18.14 45.27
C LYS A 98 -18.97 -19.47 45.05
N ASN A 99 -20.27 -19.39 44.78
CA ASN A 99 -21.13 -20.58 44.56
C ASN A 99 -21.49 -20.79 43.08
N ASN A 100 -20.96 -19.99 42.16
CA ASN A 100 -21.29 -20.07 40.74
C ASN A 100 -20.73 -21.37 40.12
N LEU A 101 -21.55 -22.05 39.31
CA LEU A 101 -21.19 -23.32 38.69
C LEU A 101 -19.95 -23.19 37.78
N ALA A 102 -19.88 -22.15 36.95
CA ALA A 102 -18.76 -21.92 36.04
C ALA A 102 -17.43 -21.72 36.78
N LEU A 103 -17.44 -21.04 37.93
CA LEU A 103 -16.25 -20.91 38.77
C LEU A 103 -15.84 -22.26 39.40
N ARG A 104 -16.82 -23.06 39.84
CA ARG A 104 -16.54 -24.38 40.44
C ARG A 104 -16.03 -25.39 39.41
N GLU A 105 -16.53 -25.33 38.18
CA GLU A 105 -16.04 -26.11 37.03
C GLU A 105 -14.66 -25.65 36.61
N PHE A 106 -14.41 -24.34 36.56
CA PHE A 106 -13.10 -23.78 36.27
C PHE A 106 -12.04 -24.24 37.29
N LEU A 107 -12.41 -24.31 38.57
CA LEU A 107 -11.56 -24.76 39.67
C LEU A 107 -11.59 -26.29 39.90
N ALA A 108 -12.24 -27.06 39.02
CA ALA A 108 -12.22 -28.51 39.10
C ALA A 108 -10.94 -29.09 38.45
N PRO A 109 -10.39 -30.19 38.97
CA PRO A 109 -9.31 -30.89 38.31
C PRO A 109 -9.76 -31.37 36.92
N SER A 110 -8.95 -31.11 35.89
CA SER A 110 -9.26 -31.45 34.50
C SER A 110 -9.40 -32.96 34.32
N LEU A 111 -10.62 -33.46 34.13
CA LEU A 111 -10.88 -34.84 33.71
C LEU A 111 -10.63 -34.95 32.19
N ARG A 112 -9.43 -35.40 31.81
CA ARG A 112 -8.93 -35.60 30.44
C ARG A 112 -8.59 -34.31 29.67
N ALA A 113 -7.41 -34.33 29.03
CA ALA A 113 -7.02 -33.37 28.03
C ALA A 113 -7.89 -33.55 26.77
N SER A 114 -9.04 -32.88 26.72
CA SER A 114 -9.74 -32.68 25.45
C SER A 114 -8.86 -31.81 24.54
N PRO A 115 -8.87 -32.01 23.20
CA PRO A 115 -8.15 -31.16 22.27
C PRO A 115 -8.66 -29.72 22.42
N ARG A 116 -7.87 -28.86 23.09
CA ARG A 116 -8.25 -27.45 23.30
C ARG A 116 -8.08 -26.71 21.98
N GLN A 117 -9.18 -26.23 21.43
CA GLN A 117 -9.20 -25.38 20.24
C GLN A 117 -8.33 -24.13 20.49
N PHE A 118 -7.62 -23.69 19.45
CA PHE A 118 -6.79 -22.49 19.51
C PHE A 118 -7.66 -21.26 19.76
N ASP A 119 -7.33 -20.48 20.79
CA ASP A 119 -7.92 -19.15 21.03
C ASP A 119 -6.86 -18.09 20.74
N LEU A 120 -7.23 -17.04 20.00
CA LEU A 120 -6.37 -15.90 19.71
C LEU A 120 -5.91 -15.19 20.99
N GLU A 121 -6.70 -15.26 22.05
CA GLU A 121 -6.33 -14.81 23.40
C GLU A 121 -5.19 -15.62 24.02
N ASP A 122 -4.76 -16.74 23.44
CA ASP A 122 -3.52 -17.44 23.84
C ASP A 122 -2.28 -16.89 23.12
N ALA A 123 -2.46 -16.21 21.98
CA ALA A 123 -1.38 -15.74 21.10
C ALA A 123 -1.20 -14.21 21.03
N LEU A 124 -2.20 -13.42 21.43
CA LEU A 124 -2.19 -11.96 21.30
C LEU A 124 -1.68 -11.21 22.57
N PRO A 125 -0.95 -10.08 22.41
CA PRO A 125 -0.70 -9.09 23.48
C PRO A 125 -1.99 -8.31 23.85
N SER A 126 -2.19 -7.94 25.13
CA SER A 126 -3.53 -7.50 25.62
C SER A 126 -3.90 -6.04 25.38
N THR A 127 -3.79 -5.53 24.16
CA THR A 127 -4.38 -4.21 23.85
C THR A 127 -5.76 -4.29 23.18
N LEU A 128 -6.31 -5.48 22.93
CA LEU A 128 -7.61 -5.64 22.29
C LEU A 128 -8.47 -6.64 23.06
N SER A 129 -9.48 -6.18 23.79
CA SER A 129 -10.56 -7.06 24.25
C SER A 129 -11.41 -7.49 23.04
N ARG A 130 -12.02 -8.67 23.05
CA ARG A 130 -12.93 -9.12 21.96
C ARG A 130 -14.03 -8.08 21.64
N LYS A 131 -14.47 -7.29 22.63
CA LYS A 131 -15.40 -6.17 22.44
C LYS A 131 -14.74 -4.99 21.72
N ALA A 132 -13.51 -4.63 22.06
CA ALA A 132 -12.74 -3.62 21.33
C ALA A 132 -12.32 -4.11 19.93
N ALA A 133 -12.14 -5.42 19.72
CA ALA A 133 -11.89 -6.02 18.41
C ALA A 133 -13.16 -6.09 17.55
N GLN A 134 -14.33 -6.30 18.16
CA GLN A 134 -15.64 -6.22 17.49
C GLN A 134 -16.05 -4.76 17.23
N GLU A 135 -15.73 -3.84 18.15
CA GLU A 135 -15.90 -2.41 17.95
C GLU A 135 -14.87 -1.88 16.94
N LEU A 136 -13.62 -2.38 16.87
CA LEU A 136 -12.71 -2.13 15.73
C LEU A 136 -13.20 -2.79 14.45
N SER A 137 -13.89 -3.92 14.51
CA SER A 137 -14.52 -4.55 13.34
C SER A 137 -15.80 -3.84 12.91
N ALA A 138 -16.43 -3.05 13.79
CA ALA A 138 -17.64 -2.28 13.51
C ALA A 138 -17.35 -0.78 13.30
N THR A 139 -16.16 -0.28 13.70
CA THR A 139 -15.63 1.07 13.44
C THR A 139 -14.49 1.08 12.43
N ALA A 140 -13.97 -0.08 12.03
CA ALA A 140 -13.64 -0.29 10.64
C ALA A 140 -14.97 -0.20 9.87
N ALA A 141 -15.35 1.02 9.51
CA ALA A 141 -15.63 1.20 8.09
C ALA A 141 -14.46 0.50 7.39
N ALA A 142 -14.72 -0.65 6.74
CA ALA A 142 -13.68 -1.41 6.05
C ALA A 142 -12.78 -0.38 5.38
N ALA A 143 -11.50 -0.28 5.80
CA ALA A 143 -10.64 0.81 5.37
C ALA A 143 -10.75 0.85 3.84
N THR A 144 -11.47 1.84 3.33
CA THR A 144 -11.79 1.86 1.91
C THR A 144 -10.47 2.08 1.21
N PHE A 145 -10.18 1.28 0.19
CA PHE A 145 -8.98 1.46 -0.62
C PHE A 145 -8.81 2.95 -1.01
N ILE A 146 -7.60 3.41 -1.23
CA ILE A 146 -7.35 4.79 -1.66
C ILE A 146 -7.32 4.81 -3.19
N ALA A 147 -8.11 5.69 -3.79
CA ALA A 147 -7.97 6.10 -5.19
C ALA A 147 -7.45 7.54 -5.20
N ALA A 148 -6.14 7.68 -5.41
CA ALA A 148 -5.46 8.97 -5.44
C ALA A 148 -5.09 9.40 -6.86
N ALA A 149 -4.73 10.67 -7.04
CA ALA A 149 -4.17 11.17 -8.30
C ALA A 149 -3.19 12.31 -8.01
N TYR A 150 -2.18 12.46 -8.86
CA TYR A 150 -1.39 13.69 -8.90
C TYR A 150 -2.16 14.79 -9.62
N TYR A 151 -2.15 15.99 -9.04
CA TYR A 151 -2.65 17.24 -9.60
C TYR A 151 -1.47 18.18 -9.83
N PRO A 152 -0.87 18.17 -11.04
CA PRO A 152 0.17 19.11 -11.38
C PRO A 152 -0.37 20.53 -11.50
N ASP A 153 0.42 21.53 -11.12
CA ASP A 153 0.00 22.93 -11.15
C ASP A 153 -0.27 23.43 -12.57
N TRP A 154 0.45 22.92 -13.57
CA TRP A 154 0.22 23.16 -14.99
C TRP A 154 -1.12 22.62 -15.50
N SER A 155 -1.78 21.72 -14.76
CA SER A 155 -3.11 21.22 -15.13
C SER A 155 -4.21 22.24 -14.90
N ALA A 156 -3.98 23.29 -14.10
CA ALA A 156 -5.05 24.14 -13.58
C ALA A 156 -5.79 24.97 -14.62
N ASP A 157 -5.18 25.24 -15.78
CA ASP A 157 -5.85 25.96 -16.87
C ASP A 157 -6.86 25.06 -17.60
N ALA A 158 -6.52 23.77 -17.78
CA ALA A 158 -7.39 22.80 -18.43
C ALA A 158 -8.39 22.15 -17.45
N PHE A 159 -7.98 22.01 -16.19
CA PHE A 159 -8.75 21.38 -15.10
C PHE A 159 -8.75 22.29 -13.86
N PRO A 160 -9.50 23.40 -13.89
CA PRO A 160 -9.56 24.35 -12.78
C PRO A 160 -10.00 23.66 -11.48
N PRO A 161 -9.39 23.98 -10.32
CA PRO A 161 -9.76 23.34 -9.06
C PRO A 161 -11.24 23.46 -8.69
N GLU A 162 -11.93 24.50 -9.13
CA GLU A 162 -13.36 24.74 -8.89
C GLU A 162 -14.26 23.79 -9.69
N ASP A 163 -13.78 23.24 -10.80
CA ASP A 163 -14.56 22.43 -11.73
C ASP A 163 -14.33 20.92 -11.54
N LEU A 164 -13.38 20.53 -10.66
CA LEU A 164 -13.09 19.13 -10.37
C LEU A 164 -14.25 18.43 -9.66
N ASP A 165 -14.57 17.21 -10.10
CA ASP A 165 -15.38 16.28 -9.31
C ASP A 165 -14.50 15.59 -8.25
N TYR A 166 -14.42 16.21 -7.07
CA TYR A 166 -13.66 15.68 -5.93
C TYR A 166 -14.12 14.30 -5.47
N SER A 167 -15.36 13.88 -5.75
CA SER A 167 -15.84 12.54 -5.36
C SER A 167 -15.06 11.40 -6.02
N LYS A 168 -14.32 11.70 -7.09
CA LYS A 168 -13.45 10.77 -7.83
C LYS A 168 -12.12 10.50 -7.14
N PHE A 169 -11.76 11.27 -6.10
CA PHE A 169 -10.45 11.19 -5.47
C PHE A 169 -10.58 11.12 -3.94
N ASP A 170 -9.96 10.11 -3.33
CA ASP A 170 -9.78 10.09 -1.86
C ASP A 170 -8.62 11.02 -1.46
N MET A 171 -7.63 11.20 -2.35
CA MET A 171 -6.46 12.03 -2.14
C MET A 171 -5.97 12.63 -3.46
N LEU A 172 -5.63 13.92 -3.44
CA LEU A 172 -4.92 14.59 -4.52
C LEU A 172 -3.53 15.00 -4.03
N LEU A 173 -2.51 14.62 -4.79
CA LEU A 173 -1.10 14.95 -4.59
C LEU A 173 -0.79 16.18 -5.46
N TYR A 174 -0.77 17.36 -4.86
CA TYR A 174 -0.49 18.61 -5.58
C TYR A 174 0.99 18.67 -5.96
N ALA A 175 1.28 18.69 -7.25
CA ALA A 175 2.61 18.67 -7.84
C ALA A 175 2.93 20.04 -8.48
N PHE A 176 4.07 20.68 -8.25
CA PHE A 176 5.05 20.41 -7.20
C PHE A 176 5.46 21.69 -6.49
N ALA A 177 5.94 21.54 -5.27
CA ALA A 177 6.95 22.45 -4.72
C ALA A 177 8.33 21.78 -4.82
N VAL A 178 9.39 22.56 -4.94
CA VAL A 178 10.74 22.01 -5.19
C VAL A 178 11.71 22.42 -4.06
N PRO A 179 12.49 21.50 -3.47
CA PRO A 179 13.53 21.87 -2.51
C PRO A 179 14.59 22.76 -3.19
N ASN A 180 15.15 23.72 -2.47
CA ASN A 180 16.15 24.65 -3.01
C ASN A 180 17.46 24.69 -2.21
N SER A 181 18.45 25.44 -2.71
CA SER A 181 19.78 25.57 -2.11
C SER A 181 19.79 26.11 -0.68
N SER A 182 18.72 26.76 -0.24
CA SER A 182 18.54 27.24 1.14
C SER A 182 17.89 26.19 2.05
N ASN A 183 17.65 24.97 1.57
CA ASN A 183 16.90 23.91 2.24
C ASN A 183 15.45 24.32 2.54
N THR A 184 14.86 25.15 1.69
CA THR A 184 13.44 25.57 1.75
C THR A 184 12.71 25.14 0.47
N LEU A 185 11.53 25.68 0.20
CA LEU A 185 10.74 25.38 -0.99
C LEU A 185 10.77 26.54 -1.99
N THR A 186 10.98 26.21 -3.25
CA THR A 186 10.70 27.04 -4.43
C THR A 186 9.37 26.58 -5.04
N TRP A 187 8.66 27.54 -5.63
CA TRP A 187 7.32 27.37 -6.18
C TRP A 187 7.29 28.05 -7.54
N ASP A 188 6.62 27.44 -8.50
CA ASP A 188 6.40 28.07 -9.80
C ASP A 188 5.40 29.23 -9.68
N ASP A 189 5.46 30.16 -10.61
CA ASP A 189 4.62 31.36 -10.60
C ASP A 189 3.13 30.98 -10.58
N GLY A 190 2.40 31.46 -9.56
CA GLY A 190 0.97 31.18 -9.41
C GLY A 190 0.62 29.84 -8.74
N SER A 191 1.57 28.89 -8.62
CA SER A 191 1.32 27.56 -8.03
C SER A 191 0.74 27.64 -6.61
N GLN A 192 1.22 28.53 -5.75
CA GLN A 192 0.66 28.71 -4.40
C GLN A 192 -0.81 29.16 -4.42
N ALA A 193 -1.19 29.99 -5.39
CA ALA A 193 -2.58 30.44 -5.54
C ALA A 193 -3.48 29.30 -6.04
N ILE A 194 -2.96 28.47 -6.95
CA ILE A 194 -3.65 27.26 -7.43
C ILE A 194 -3.84 26.28 -6.26
N LEU A 195 -2.80 26.01 -5.47
CA LEU A 195 -2.90 25.14 -4.28
C LEU A 195 -3.96 25.65 -3.29
N GLN A 196 -4.01 26.96 -3.03
CA GLN A 196 -5.02 27.54 -2.16
C GLN A 196 -6.44 27.37 -2.71
N ARG A 197 -6.63 27.51 -4.03
CA ARG A 197 -7.90 27.23 -4.71
C ARG A 197 -8.27 25.76 -4.58
N LEU A 198 -7.34 24.84 -4.84
CA LEU A 198 -7.54 23.38 -4.72
C LEU A 198 -7.97 22.98 -3.31
N VAL A 199 -7.27 23.45 -2.28
CA VAL A 199 -7.64 23.16 -0.89
C VAL A 199 -9.04 23.71 -0.56
N THR A 200 -9.36 24.90 -1.04
CA THR A 200 -10.65 25.55 -0.79
C THR A 200 -11.79 24.80 -1.48
N SER A 201 -11.62 24.47 -2.76
CA SER A 201 -12.61 23.74 -3.56
C SER A 201 -12.80 22.31 -3.04
N ALA A 202 -11.74 21.60 -2.66
CA ALA A 202 -11.84 20.28 -2.04
C ALA A 202 -12.66 20.32 -0.74
N LYS A 203 -12.41 21.31 0.14
CA LYS A 203 -13.19 21.49 1.38
C LYS A 203 -14.65 21.82 1.10
N ASN A 204 -14.91 22.72 0.15
CA ASN A 204 -16.26 23.14 -0.21
C ASN A 204 -17.08 22.04 -0.89
N SER A 205 -16.42 21.10 -1.59
CA SER A 205 -17.09 19.96 -2.23
C SER A 205 -17.78 19.02 -1.23
N GLY A 206 -17.28 18.95 0.01
CA GLY A 206 -17.76 18.00 1.02
C GLY A 206 -17.40 16.53 0.73
N ALA A 207 -16.66 16.23 -0.33
CA ALA A 207 -16.29 14.87 -0.73
C ALA A 207 -15.31 14.19 0.24
N GLY A 208 -14.62 14.97 1.07
CA GLY A 208 -13.63 14.46 2.03
C GLY A 208 -12.24 14.19 1.44
N THR A 209 -12.02 14.55 0.17
CA THR A 209 -10.74 14.44 -0.54
C THR A 209 -9.62 15.12 0.22
N LYS A 210 -8.52 14.39 0.40
CA LYS A 210 -7.31 14.86 1.09
C LYS A 210 -6.39 15.58 0.13
N ILE A 211 -5.90 16.75 0.51
CA ILE A 211 -4.92 17.49 -0.31
C ILE A 211 -3.55 17.40 0.34
N VAL A 212 -2.61 16.78 -0.37
CA VAL A 212 -1.23 16.53 0.06
C VAL A 212 -0.30 17.26 -0.89
N LEU A 213 0.64 18.05 -0.38
CA LEU A 213 1.65 18.68 -1.23
C LEU A 213 2.74 17.66 -1.56
N SER A 214 2.93 17.37 -2.85
CA SER A 214 4.08 16.64 -3.33
C SER A 214 5.25 17.59 -3.56
N VAL A 215 6.40 17.21 -3.01
CA VAL A 215 7.63 17.99 -3.05
C VAL A 215 8.67 17.21 -3.81
N GLY A 216 9.26 17.81 -4.84
CA GLY A 216 10.29 17.17 -5.66
C GLY A 216 9.82 16.85 -7.08
N GLY A 217 9.74 15.55 -7.37
CA GLY A 217 9.54 14.99 -8.71
C GLY A 217 10.84 14.89 -9.50
N TRP A 218 10.76 14.29 -10.69
CA TRP A 218 11.89 14.04 -11.59
C TRP A 218 12.79 15.27 -11.80
N GLY A 219 12.19 16.42 -12.14
CA GLY A 219 12.90 17.68 -12.35
C GLY A 219 13.24 18.47 -11.06
N GLY A 220 12.64 18.12 -9.92
CA GLY A 220 12.74 18.89 -8.67
C GLY A 220 13.65 18.27 -7.60
N SER A 221 14.32 17.15 -7.90
CA SER A 221 14.99 16.36 -6.85
C SER A 221 16.41 16.80 -6.46
N ALA A 222 16.98 17.79 -7.14
CA ALA A 222 18.40 18.17 -7.03
C ALA A 222 18.87 18.53 -5.61
N PHE A 223 17.99 19.06 -4.75
CA PHE A 223 18.38 19.55 -3.42
C PHE A 223 18.02 18.61 -2.27
N PHE A 224 17.43 17.44 -2.51
CA PHE A 224 17.11 16.51 -1.43
C PHE A 224 18.33 15.95 -0.72
N HIS A 225 19.38 15.59 -1.46
CA HIS A 225 20.64 15.11 -0.89
C HIS A 225 21.20 16.12 0.15
N GLN A 226 21.17 17.41 -0.19
CA GLN A 226 21.59 18.50 0.69
C GLN A 226 20.63 18.67 1.87
N ALA A 227 19.32 18.78 1.60
CA ALA A 227 18.30 19.02 2.60
C ALA A 227 18.24 17.89 3.64
N ALA A 228 18.46 16.65 3.23
CA ALA A 228 18.50 15.49 4.10
C ALA A 228 19.87 15.28 4.79
N GLY A 229 20.96 15.81 4.22
CA GLY A 229 22.33 15.43 4.56
C GLY A 229 22.86 15.87 5.93
N SER A 230 22.31 16.92 6.55
CA SER A 230 22.75 17.39 7.87
C SER A 230 21.59 17.74 8.80
N ALA A 231 21.82 17.74 10.12
CA ALA A 231 20.78 18.06 11.10
C ALA A 231 20.23 19.49 10.93
N ALA A 232 21.10 20.46 10.62
CA ALA A 232 20.69 21.84 10.38
C ALA A 232 19.86 21.97 9.09
N ALA A 233 20.33 21.39 7.98
CA ALA A 233 19.61 21.41 6.71
C ALA A 233 18.24 20.73 6.82
N ARG A 234 18.18 19.56 7.48
CA ARG A 234 16.92 18.84 7.73
C ARG A 234 15.95 19.66 8.56
N SER A 235 16.44 20.32 9.61
CA SER A 235 15.60 21.16 10.47
C SER A 235 14.95 22.32 9.69
N THR A 236 15.73 23.00 8.84
CA THR A 236 15.21 24.06 7.95
C THR A 236 14.17 23.50 6.98
N PHE A 237 14.47 22.37 6.35
CA PHE A 237 13.56 21.76 5.38
C PHE A 237 12.25 21.27 6.00
N VAL A 238 12.32 20.55 7.14
CA VAL A 238 11.14 20.13 7.90
C VAL A 238 10.30 21.32 8.35
N SER A 239 10.94 22.44 8.73
CA SER A 239 10.24 23.67 9.10
C SER A 239 9.51 24.28 7.91
N ALA A 240 10.12 24.29 6.72
CA ALA A 240 9.47 24.77 5.49
C ALA A 240 8.26 23.90 5.10
N LEU A 241 8.41 22.57 5.15
CA LEU A 241 7.32 21.62 4.91
C LEU A 241 6.15 21.80 5.91
N SER A 242 6.47 21.90 7.20
CA SER A 242 5.46 22.09 8.25
C SER A 242 4.75 23.44 8.14
N SER A 243 5.48 24.47 7.71
CA SER A 243 4.90 25.79 7.42
C SER A 243 3.94 25.72 6.24
N ALA A 244 4.31 25.03 5.15
CA ALA A 244 3.40 24.84 4.01
C ALA A 244 2.10 24.12 4.42
N VAL A 245 2.20 23.04 5.22
CA VAL A 245 1.02 22.34 5.76
C VAL A 245 0.10 23.27 6.53
N THR A 246 0.67 24.14 7.36
CA THR A 246 -0.10 25.09 8.19
C THR A 246 -0.70 26.21 7.35
N THR A 247 0.10 26.84 6.48
CA THR A 247 -0.28 27.98 5.65
C THR A 247 -1.44 27.65 4.71
N PHE A 248 -1.34 26.54 3.99
CA PHE A 248 -2.37 26.14 3.03
C PHE A 248 -3.45 25.25 3.66
N GLY A 249 -3.24 24.77 4.89
CA GLY A 249 -4.18 23.88 5.57
C GLY A 249 -4.28 22.50 4.91
N LEU A 250 -3.12 21.93 4.57
CA LEU A 250 -2.96 20.64 3.87
C LEU A 250 -3.20 19.45 4.80
N ASP A 251 -3.55 18.30 4.23
CA ASP A 251 -3.69 17.03 4.93
C ASP A 251 -2.34 16.32 5.11
N GLY A 252 -1.30 16.69 4.37
CA GLY A 252 0.02 16.07 4.49
C GLY A 252 1.08 16.56 3.53
N ILE A 253 2.21 15.84 3.53
CA ILE A 253 3.34 16.01 2.62
C ILE A 253 3.66 14.68 1.94
N ASP A 254 3.92 14.74 0.65
CA ASP A 254 4.51 13.67 -0.13
C ASP A 254 5.95 14.07 -0.51
N ILE A 255 6.92 13.18 -0.23
CA ILE A 255 8.33 13.38 -0.56
C ILE A 255 8.65 12.57 -1.81
N ASP A 256 8.74 13.27 -2.93
CA ASP A 256 9.04 12.71 -4.24
C ASP A 256 10.52 12.96 -4.58
N TRP A 257 11.41 12.26 -3.87
CA TRP A 257 12.85 12.31 -4.11
C TRP A 257 13.23 11.23 -5.12
N GLU A 258 13.68 11.68 -6.29
CA GLU A 258 14.10 10.84 -7.41
C GLU A 258 15.61 10.92 -7.70
N TYR A 259 16.48 10.10 -7.10
CA TYR A 259 16.20 9.09 -6.06
C TYR A 259 17.27 9.09 -4.95
N PRO A 260 16.96 8.65 -3.72
CA PRO A 260 17.97 8.43 -2.69
C PRO A 260 19.05 7.46 -3.18
N ASN A 261 20.32 7.90 -3.16
CA ASN A 261 21.48 7.11 -3.58
C ASN A 261 21.41 6.62 -5.05
N ASN A 262 20.70 7.35 -5.92
CA ASN A 262 20.72 7.16 -7.37
C ASN A 262 20.54 8.51 -8.07
N PRO A 263 21.33 8.80 -9.11
CA PRO A 263 21.34 10.12 -9.74
C PRO A 263 20.00 10.54 -10.37
N GLY A 264 19.09 9.63 -10.75
CA GLY A 264 17.86 10.00 -11.47
C GLY A 264 18.17 10.92 -12.66
N ALA A 265 17.56 12.11 -12.69
CA ALA A 265 17.79 13.17 -13.68
C ALA A 265 19.19 13.85 -13.64
N GLY A 266 20.20 13.23 -13.05
CA GLY A 266 21.55 13.81 -12.88
C GLY A 266 21.74 14.56 -11.56
N ASN A 267 20.94 14.24 -10.55
CA ASN A 267 20.93 14.84 -9.23
C ASN A 267 22.15 14.43 -8.37
N PRO A 268 22.58 15.27 -7.41
CA PRO A 268 23.49 14.85 -6.35
C PRO A 268 22.91 13.68 -5.54
N PHE A 269 23.74 12.68 -5.23
CA PHE A 269 23.34 11.49 -4.49
C PHE A 269 24.52 10.95 -3.66
N GLY A 270 24.24 10.08 -2.68
CA GLY A 270 25.27 9.40 -1.91
C GLY A 270 24.76 8.23 -1.08
N SER A 271 25.70 7.37 -0.67
CA SER A 271 25.41 6.12 0.05
C SER A 271 24.70 6.30 1.40
N ALA A 272 24.68 7.52 1.95
CA ALA A 272 23.96 7.87 3.17
C ALA A 272 22.50 8.28 2.93
N ASP A 273 22.05 8.46 1.69
CA ASP A 273 20.75 9.08 1.38
C ASP A 273 19.56 8.31 1.93
N ALA A 274 19.55 6.98 1.85
CA ALA A 274 18.48 6.18 2.44
C ALA A 274 18.39 6.40 3.96
N ALA A 275 19.53 6.39 4.67
CA ALA A 275 19.55 6.65 6.12
C ALA A 275 19.16 8.09 6.46
N ASN A 276 19.57 9.06 5.63
CA ASN A 276 19.19 10.46 5.77
C ASN A 276 17.69 10.67 5.51
N LEU A 277 17.10 9.94 4.56
CA LEU A 277 15.67 9.93 4.29
C LEU A 277 14.89 9.41 5.50
N LEU A 278 15.29 8.29 6.12
CA LEU A 278 14.65 7.81 7.35
C LEU A 278 14.68 8.86 8.48
N THR A 279 15.82 9.56 8.61
CA THR A 279 15.99 10.62 9.61
C THR A 279 15.10 11.84 9.29
N LEU A 280 15.00 12.20 8.02
CA LEU A 280 14.10 13.25 7.53
C LEU A 280 12.63 12.90 7.83
N LEU A 281 12.19 11.69 7.47
CA LEU A 281 10.82 11.21 7.72
C LEU A 281 10.48 11.18 9.22
N THR A 282 11.42 10.75 10.06
CA THR A 282 11.25 10.76 11.52
C THR A 282 11.07 12.18 12.05
N SER A 283 11.88 13.12 11.55
CA SER A 283 11.80 14.54 11.94
C SER A 283 10.49 15.17 11.45
N LEU A 284 10.08 14.86 10.22
CA LEU A 284 8.83 15.33 9.64
C LEU A 284 7.61 14.78 10.38
N ARG A 285 7.60 13.48 10.72
CA ARG A 285 6.54 12.86 11.53
C ARG A 285 6.43 13.52 12.91
N THR A 286 7.57 13.84 13.52
CA THR A 286 7.59 14.55 14.81
C THR A 286 6.97 15.95 14.68
N ALA A 287 7.29 16.68 13.61
CA ALA A 287 6.79 18.04 13.39
C ALA A 287 5.31 18.09 12.99
N LEU A 288 4.85 17.17 12.15
CA LEU A 288 3.48 17.13 11.64
C LEU A 288 2.49 16.40 12.55
N GLY A 289 2.98 15.56 13.46
CA GLY A 289 2.16 14.71 14.31
C GLY A 289 1.58 13.49 13.59
N THR A 290 0.72 12.74 14.28
CA THR A 290 0.20 11.44 13.80
C THR A 290 -1.00 11.56 12.85
N SER A 291 -1.66 12.72 12.79
CA SER A 291 -2.88 12.92 11.98
C SER A 291 -2.60 13.28 10.52
N LYS A 292 -1.40 13.77 10.21
CA LYS A 292 -1.02 14.19 8.85
C LYS A 292 -0.54 13.01 8.01
N ILE A 293 -0.82 13.08 6.71
CA ILE A 293 -0.31 12.13 5.73
C ILE A 293 1.17 12.44 5.50
N ILE A 294 2.00 11.39 5.51
CA ILE A 294 3.37 11.45 5.00
C ILE A 294 3.49 10.32 3.98
N SER A 295 3.75 10.65 2.72
CA SER A 295 4.04 9.64 1.70
C SER A 295 5.37 9.90 1.02
N CYS A 296 5.83 8.91 0.26
CA CYS A 296 6.91 9.09 -0.69
C CYS A 296 6.51 8.44 -2.00
N ALA A 297 6.78 9.10 -3.12
CA ALA A 297 6.95 8.41 -4.41
C ALA A 297 8.24 7.59 -4.38
N VAL A 298 8.16 6.35 -4.86
CA VAL A 298 9.23 5.36 -4.81
C VAL A 298 9.23 4.50 -6.06
N THR A 299 10.38 3.94 -6.43
CA THR A 299 10.47 3.02 -7.57
C THR A 299 9.90 1.63 -7.22
N ASP A 300 9.81 0.74 -8.20
CA ASP A 300 9.49 -0.68 -7.97
C ASP A 300 10.41 -1.34 -6.95
N LEU A 301 11.65 -0.86 -6.84
CA LEU A 301 12.64 -1.36 -5.90
C LEU A 301 12.63 -0.55 -4.61
N PRO A 302 12.82 -1.20 -3.44
CA PRO A 302 13.18 -0.49 -2.23
C PRO A 302 14.37 0.45 -2.43
N TRP A 303 14.42 1.53 -1.64
CA TRP A 303 15.52 2.50 -1.68
C TRP A 303 16.90 1.85 -1.67
N ILE A 304 17.85 2.44 -2.37
CA ILE A 304 19.20 1.91 -2.49
C ILE A 304 19.98 2.20 -1.20
N GLY A 305 20.38 1.15 -0.50
CA GLY A 305 21.19 1.24 0.72
C GLY A 305 22.64 1.63 0.45
N SER A 306 23.42 1.78 1.52
CA SER A 306 24.81 2.25 1.45
C SER A 306 25.76 1.33 0.68
N ASN A 307 25.35 0.09 0.42
CA ASN A 307 26.08 -0.90 -0.37
C ASN A 307 25.79 -0.80 -1.89
N GLY A 308 24.94 0.13 -2.33
CA GLY A 308 24.56 0.27 -3.73
C GLY A 308 23.51 -0.74 -4.19
N SER A 309 22.87 -1.46 -3.27
CA SER A 309 21.77 -2.40 -3.58
C SER A 309 20.47 -1.97 -2.90
N PRO A 310 19.30 -2.35 -3.45
CA PRO A 310 18.01 -2.15 -2.79
C PRO A 310 18.00 -2.71 -1.36
N LEU A 311 17.36 -1.99 -0.44
CA LEU A 311 17.16 -2.47 0.92
C LEU A 311 16.29 -3.73 0.93
N THR A 312 16.83 -4.81 1.50
CA THR A 312 16.11 -6.09 1.65
C THR A 312 15.46 -6.27 3.02
N SER A 313 15.65 -5.32 3.93
CA SER A 313 15.08 -5.31 5.28
C SER A 313 15.08 -3.89 5.86
N GLY A 314 14.43 -3.69 7.01
CA GLY A 314 14.42 -2.42 7.73
C GLY A 314 13.37 -1.41 7.27
N LEU A 315 12.60 -1.72 6.22
CA LEU A 315 11.53 -0.83 5.74
C LEU A 315 10.40 -0.62 6.74
N ALA A 316 10.24 -1.49 7.73
CA ALA A 316 9.31 -1.28 8.85
C ALA A 316 9.59 0.03 9.61
N ALA A 317 10.85 0.47 9.70
CA ALA A 317 11.21 1.73 10.34
C ALA A 317 10.73 2.95 9.53
N TYR A 318 10.79 2.88 8.20
CA TYR A 318 10.26 3.90 7.30
C TYR A 318 8.73 3.92 7.36
N ALA A 319 8.11 2.74 7.24
CA ALA A 319 6.66 2.56 7.33
C ALA A 319 6.08 3.03 8.67
N ALA A 320 6.85 3.04 9.76
CA ALA A 320 6.42 3.61 11.04
C ALA A 320 6.27 5.14 11.00
N GLN A 321 7.02 5.82 10.13
CA GLN A 321 6.97 7.28 9.96
C GLN A 321 5.99 7.71 8.86
N MET A 322 5.66 6.81 7.93
CA MET A 322 4.88 7.11 6.74
C MET A 322 3.44 6.57 6.81
N SER A 323 2.55 7.24 6.12
CA SER A 323 1.20 6.77 5.80
C SER A 323 1.23 5.84 4.59
N PHE A 324 1.89 6.25 3.50
CA PHE A 324 1.95 5.48 2.25
C PHE A 324 3.33 5.51 1.59
N ALA A 325 3.68 4.46 0.85
CA ALA A 325 4.67 4.51 -0.21
C ALA A 325 3.94 4.36 -1.55
N ASN A 326 4.16 5.31 -2.44
CA ASN A 326 3.52 5.44 -3.74
C ASN A 326 4.47 4.82 -4.78
N ILE A 327 4.29 3.53 -5.09
CA ILE A 327 5.14 2.80 -6.03
C ILE A 327 4.84 3.30 -7.45
N MET A 328 5.81 3.96 -8.08
CA MET A 328 5.75 4.46 -9.46
C MET A 328 5.95 3.32 -10.45
N ASN A 329 4.94 2.46 -10.59
CA ASN A 329 4.93 1.34 -11.54
C ASN A 329 4.63 1.84 -12.96
N TYR A 330 5.54 2.62 -13.51
CA TYR A 330 5.51 3.19 -14.85
C TYR A 330 6.93 3.66 -15.21
N ASP A 331 7.14 4.06 -16.46
CA ASP A 331 8.43 4.44 -17.03
C ASP A 331 9.44 3.28 -17.07
N ILE A 332 8.94 2.04 -17.21
CA ILE A 332 9.81 0.85 -17.25
C ILE A 332 10.45 0.69 -18.64
N PHE A 333 9.63 0.82 -19.69
CA PHE A 333 10.08 0.84 -21.08
C PHE A 333 9.54 2.11 -21.73
N THR A 334 10.42 3.09 -21.97
CA THR A 334 10.06 4.43 -22.44
C THR A 334 10.44 4.65 -23.91
N ASP A 335 11.73 4.55 -24.22
CA ASP A 335 12.34 4.80 -25.53
C ASP A 335 13.04 3.55 -26.12
N THR A 336 12.81 2.39 -25.50
CA THR A 336 13.50 1.15 -25.84
C THR A 336 13.04 0.56 -27.17
N ILE A 337 13.98 0.16 -28.03
CA ILE A 337 13.72 -0.61 -29.24
C ILE A 337 14.42 -1.98 -29.13
N PRO A 338 13.69 -3.11 -29.24
CA PRO A 338 12.25 -3.22 -29.50
C PRO A 338 11.36 -2.70 -28.35
N PRO A 339 10.13 -2.22 -28.65
CA PRO A 339 9.17 -1.71 -27.65
C PRO A 339 8.84 -2.71 -26.53
N GLY A 340 8.80 -2.25 -25.28
CA GLY A 340 8.33 -3.01 -24.12
C GLY A 340 7.18 -2.30 -23.37
N PRO A 341 6.55 -2.96 -22.39
CA PRO A 341 5.41 -2.40 -21.66
C PRO A 341 5.83 -1.23 -20.74
N ASN A 342 5.15 -0.08 -20.83
CA ASN A 342 5.44 1.09 -19.97
C ASN A 342 5.28 0.76 -18.47
N ALA A 343 4.17 0.09 -18.12
CA ALA A 343 3.80 -0.22 -16.75
C ALA A 343 3.32 -1.68 -16.66
N PRO A 344 4.20 -2.69 -16.68
CA PRO A 344 3.76 -4.09 -16.66
C PRO A 344 3.07 -4.45 -15.32
N LEU A 345 2.00 -5.25 -15.38
CA LEU A 345 1.43 -5.88 -14.18
C LEU A 345 2.41 -6.90 -13.58
N GLY A 346 3.04 -7.71 -14.43
CA GLY A 346 3.95 -8.76 -14.02
C GLY A 346 4.83 -9.25 -15.16
N ASP A 347 5.73 -10.20 -14.84
CA ASP A 347 6.47 -11.01 -15.82
C ASP A 347 5.80 -12.39 -15.90
N LEU A 348 4.56 -12.42 -16.40
CA LEU A 348 3.65 -13.57 -16.29
C LEU A 348 4.13 -14.80 -17.08
N CYS A 349 5.02 -14.58 -18.05
CA CYS A 349 5.64 -15.61 -18.88
C CYS A 349 7.12 -15.84 -18.58
N GLY A 350 7.75 -15.04 -17.71
CA GLY A 350 9.18 -15.18 -17.39
C GLY A 350 10.11 -14.73 -18.53
N THR A 351 9.66 -13.79 -19.37
CA THR A 351 10.34 -13.38 -20.59
C THR A 351 10.67 -11.89 -20.64
N SER A 352 10.34 -11.13 -19.60
CA SER A 352 10.76 -9.73 -19.46
C SER A 352 12.29 -9.61 -19.37
N SER A 353 12.87 -8.63 -20.06
CA SER A 353 14.27 -8.22 -19.86
C SER A 353 14.47 -7.39 -18.59
N GLN A 354 13.36 -6.98 -17.96
CA GLN A 354 13.30 -6.15 -16.76
C GLN A 354 12.36 -6.78 -15.70
N PRO A 355 12.58 -8.05 -15.30
CA PRO A 355 11.61 -8.81 -14.49
C PRO A 355 11.38 -8.24 -13.07
N GLN A 356 12.27 -7.40 -12.58
CA GLN A 356 12.16 -6.73 -11.28
C GLN A 356 11.29 -5.46 -11.29
N TYR A 357 10.87 -5.00 -12.46
CA TYR A 357 10.13 -3.75 -12.67
C TYR A 357 8.73 -4.06 -13.22
N SER A 358 7.83 -4.40 -12.31
CA SER A 358 6.42 -4.70 -12.56
C SER A 358 5.65 -4.63 -11.24
N ALA A 359 4.32 -4.47 -11.29
CA ALA A 359 3.52 -4.33 -10.09
C ALA A 359 3.68 -5.54 -9.15
N GLU A 360 3.72 -6.76 -9.71
CA GLU A 360 3.97 -8.00 -8.96
C GLU A 360 5.35 -8.05 -8.31
N ALA A 361 6.39 -7.68 -9.07
CA ALA A 361 7.76 -7.67 -8.57
C ALA A 361 7.93 -6.60 -7.48
N ALA A 362 7.39 -5.40 -7.69
CA ALA A 362 7.45 -4.29 -6.75
C ALA A 362 6.78 -4.65 -5.42
N PHE A 363 5.53 -5.11 -5.47
CA PHE A 363 4.80 -5.54 -4.27
C PHE A 363 5.59 -6.61 -3.49
N SER A 364 6.10 -7.63 -4.18
CA SER A 364 6.90 -8.70 -3.58
C SER A 364 8.16 -8.16 -2.91
N GLN A 365 8.89 -7.26 -3.56
CA GLN A 365 10.16 -6.72 -3.05
C GLN A 365 9.97 -5.82 -1.84
N TRP A 366 9.03 -4.87 -1.90
CA TRP A 366 8.69 -3.99 -0.78
C TRP A 366 8.13 -4.77 0.42
N SER A 367 7.26 -5.74 0.18
CA SER A 367 6.68 -6.59 1.24
C SER A 367 7.74 -7.47 1.90
N LYS A 368 8.63 -8.11 1.11
CA LYS A 368 9.74 -8.92 1.64
C LYS A 368 10.72 -8.10 2.47
N ALA A 369 10.94 -6.84 2.09
CA ALA A 369 11.78 -5.92 2.84
C ALA A 369 11.11 -5.35 4.13
N GLY A 370 9.85 -5.72 4.38
CA GLY A 370 9.12 -5.44 5.60
C GLY A 370 8.23 -4.19 5.56
N PHE A 371 7.95 -3.64 4.37
CA PHE A 371 6.96 -2.57 4.23
C PHE A 371 5.54 -3.17 4.23
N PRO A 372 4.60 -2.70 5.07
CA PRO A 372 3.26 -3.27 5.14
C PRO A 372 2.46 -3.04 3.84
N ALA A 373 1.86 -4.11 3.30
CA ALA A 373 1.00 -4.04 2.12
C ALA A 373 -0.08 -2.93 2.24
N SER A 374 -0.74 -2.84 3.40
CA SER A 374 -1.79 -1.83 3.69
C SER A 374 -1.29 -0.37 3.72
N LYS A 375 -0.02 -0.12 3.39
CA LYS A 375 0.59 1.20 3.21
C LYS A 375 1.25 1.37 1.85
N LEU A 376 1.11 0.42 0.93
CA LEU A 376 1.59 0.55 -0.44
C LEU A 376 0.46 1.03 -1.34
N LEU A 377 0.68 2.08 -2.13
CA LEU A 377 -0.19 2.49 -3.23
C LEU A 377 0.48 2.12 -4.55
N LEU A 378 -0.26 1.48 -5.45
CA LEU A 378 0.23 1.14 -6.79
C LEU A 378 -0.01 2.31 -7.75
N GLY A 379 1.05 2.80 -8.38
CA GLY A 379 1.01 3.85 -9.39
C GLY A 379 0.55 3.33 -10.73
N LEU A 380 -0.31 4.09 -11.38
CA LEU A 380 -0.93 3.75 -12.66
C LEU A 380 -0.80 4.95 -13.63
N PRO A 381 -0.14 4.79 -14.79
CA PRO A 381 0.04 5.89 -15.73
C PRO A 381 -1.26 6.18 -16.50
N LEU A 382 -1.55 7.45 -16.73
CA LEU A 382 -2.60 7.94 -17.62
C LEU A 382 -2.02 8.43 -18.96
N TYR A 383 -0.88 7.85 -19.35
CA TYR A 383 -0.12 8.15 -20.55
C TYR A 383 0.51 6.88 -21.15
N GLY A 384 1.14 7.06 -22.30
CA GLY A 384 1.97 6.05 -22.93
C GLY A 384 3.22 6.66 -23.56
N TYR A 385 3.96 5.84 -24.30
CA TYR A 385 5.11 6.26 -25.10
C TYR A 385 4.92 5.89 -26.56
N VAL A 386 5.29 6.81 -27.46
CA VAL A 386 5.25 6.59 -28.91
C VAL A 386 6.65 6.28 -29.42
N LEU A 387 6.79 5.15 -30.10
CA LEU A 387 8.07 4.58 -30.54
C LEU A 387 8.11 4.45 -32.06
N ASP A 388 9.24 4.81 -32.67
CA ASP A 388 9.50 4.53 -34.09
C ASP A 388 9.78 3.03 -34.30
N SER A 389 8.71 2.27 -34.56
CA SER A 389 8.77 0.82 -34.67
C SER A 389 7.68 0.25 -35.55
N THR A 390 8.01 -0.84 -36.25
CA THR A 390 7.06 -1.63 -37.05
C THR A 390 6.62 -2.91 -36.34
N LYS A 391 6.97 -3.07 -35.05
CA LYS A 391 6.61 -4.26 -34.28
C LYS A 391 5.10 -4.34 -34.07
N THR A 392 4.58 -5.57 -34.15
CA THR A 392 3.17 -5.89 -33.88
C THR A 392 3.02 -6.71 -32.59
N THR A 393 4.07 -6.73 -31.77
CA THR A 393 4.18 -7.38 -30.46
C THR A 393 5.14 -6.58 -29.59
N LEU A 394 4.98 -6.63 -28.26
CA LEU A 394 5.95 -6.07 -27.31
C LEU A 394 7.01 -7.11 -26.92
N THR A 395 8.22 -6.63 -26.60
CA THR A 395 9.29 -7.47 -26.08
C THR A 395 9.21 -7.63 -24.59
N GLY A 396 9.24 -8.89 -24.17
CA GLY A 396 8.74 -9.35 -22.89
C GLY A 396 7.85 -10.58 -23.03
N SER A 397 7.40 -10.87 -24.27
CA SER A 397 6.70 -12.08 -24.71
C SER A 397 7.53 -12.80 -25.79
N PHE A 398 8.37 -13.78 -25.41
CA PHE A 398 8.98 -14.65 -26.42
C PHE A 398 7.92 -15.65 -26.91
N VAL A 399 7.20 -15.29 -27.98
CA VAL A 399 6.72 -16.30 -28.93
C VAL A 399 7.61 -16.18 -30.16
N ASP A 400 8.35 -17.26 -30.44
CA ASP A 400 9.22 -17.41 -31.60
C ASP A 400 8.47 -17.04 -32.90
N PRO A 401 8.98 -16.10 -33.72
CA PRO A 401 8.35 -15.74 -34.99
C PRO A 401 8.25 -16.88 -36.01
N ASP A 402 8.93 -18.01 -35.82
CA ASP A 402 8.80 -19.21 -36.67
C ASP A 402 7.65 -20.16 -36.26
N LEU A 403 6.97 -19.90 -35.13
CA LEU A 403 5.72 -20.60 -34.80
C LEU A 403 4.58 -19.98 -35.59
N LYS A 404 4.30 -20.53 -36.77
CA LYS A 404 3.07 -20.27 -37.54
C LYS A 404 1.84 -20.59 -36.67
N SER A 405 1.33 -19.60 -35.96
CA SER A 405 0.03 -19.67 -35.28
C SER A 405 -1.09 -19.56 -36.31
N THR A 406 -1.56 -20.69 -36.78
CA THR A 406 -2.86 -20.81 -37.44
C THR A 406 -3.95 -20.94 -36.39
N SER A 407 -4.24 -19.89 -35.60
CA SER A 407 -5.55 -19.62 -34.97
C SER A 407 -5.42 -18.45 -33.98
N PRO A 408 -6.40 -17.52 -33.88
CA PRO A 408 -6.46 -16.45 -32.85
C PRO A 408 -6.62 -16.95 -31.40
N SER A 409 -6.30 -18.21 -31.10
CA SER A 409 -6.69 -18.91 -29.88
C SER A 409 -5.60 -19.82 -29.29
N GLN A 410 -4.34 -19.75 -29.74
CA GLN A 410 -3.26 -20.51 -29.09
C GLN A 410 -2.70 -19.71 -27.92
N GLY A 411 -3.25 -19.96 -26.73
CA GLY A 411 -2.89 -19.29 -25.49
C GLY A 411 -1.43 -19.51 -25.10
N VAL A 412 -0.77 -18.42 -24.71
CA VAL A 412 0.49 -18.47 -23.97
C VAL A 412 0.23 -19.14 -22.62
N THR A 413 1.08 -20.08 -22.21
CA THR A 413 0.93 -20.74 -20.90
C THR A 413 1.43 -19.80 -19.81
N LEU A 414 0.51 -19.05 -19.18
CA LEU A 414 0.81 -18.22 -18.01
C LEU A 414 1.19 -19.12 -16.82
N HIS A 415 2.30 -18.80 -16.14
CA HIS A 415 2.85 -19.66 -15.09
C HIS A 415 2.26 -19.38 -13.68
N GLY A 416 1.85 -20.42 -12.95
CA GLY A 416 1.60 -20.34 -11.49
C GLY A 416 0.49 -19.37 -11.05
N SER A 417 0.74 -18.63 -9.96
CA SER A 417 -0.11 -17.53 -9.45
C SER A 417 -0.16 -16.31 -10.39
N ASN A 418 0.64 -16.31 -11.46
CA ASN A 418 0.87 -15.19 -12.37
C ASN A 418 -0.12 -15.26 -13.54
N LYS A 419 -1.39 -15.53 -13.24
CA LYS A 419 -2.46 -15.51 -14.25
C LYS A 419 -3.01 -14.09 -14.34
N ARG A 420 -3.28 -13.63 -15.56
CA ARG A 420 -4.00 -12.38 -15.78
C ARG A 420 -5.33 -12.37 -15.00
N PRO A 421 -5.72 -11.24 -14.38
CA PRO A 421 -6.94 -11.15 -13.58
C PRO A 421 -8.21 -11.41 -14.39
N ALA A 422 -8.26 -10.96 -15.66
CA ALA A 422 -9.39 -11.12 -16.56
C ALA A 422 -8.98 -11.51 -17.99
N ALA A 423 -9.94 -11.95 -18.80
CA ALA A 423 -9.74 -12.18 -20.23
C ALA A 423 -10.29 -10.98 -21.01
N HIS A 424 -9.45 -10.39 -21.87
CA HIS A 424 -9.78 -9.20 -22.64
C HIS A 424 -10.28 -9.55 -24.05
N PRO A 425 -11.11 -8.69 -24.67
CA PRO A 425 -11.61 -8.92 -26.02
C PRO A 425 -10.46 -9.09 -27.02
N PRO A 426 -10.64 -9.92 -28.06
CA PRO A 426 -9.60 -10.18 -29.05
C PRO A 426 -9.17 -8.90 -29.76
N VAL A 427 -7.87 -8.82 -30.05
CA VAL A 427 -7.22 -7.78 -30.89
C VAL A 427 -8.12 -7.43 -32.06
N ALA A 428 -8.65 -6.21 -32.06
CA ALA A 428 -9.48 -5.71 -33.14
C ALA A 428 -8.58 -5.36 -34.33
N GLY A 429 -8.87 -5.92 -35.50
CA GLY A 429 -8.24 -5.52 -36.76
C GLY A 429 -8.53 -4.05 -37.07
N PRO A 430 -7.77 -3.41 -37.97
CA PRO A 430 -7.91 -1.98 -38.24
C PRO A 430 -9.32 -1.64 -38.71
N ASN A 431 -10.08 -0.91 -37.89
CA ASN A 431 -11.38 -0.36 -38.27
C ASN A 431 -11.15 0.85 -39.19
N SER A 432 -11.24 0.62 -40.50
CA SER A 432 -11.14 1.70 -41.48
C SER A 432 -12.40 2.56 -41.51
N SER A 433 -12.28 3.85 -41.18
CA SER A 433 -12.87 4.92 -42.00
C SER A 433 -12.31 6.32 -41.68
N ASN A 434 -11.50 6.82 -42.63
CA ASN A 434 -11.34 8.23 -43.03
C ASN A 434 -10.72 9.30 -42.12
N ALA A 435 -9.87 8.92 -41.16
CA ALA A 435 -8.78 9.81 -40.71
C ALA A 435 -7.54 8.96 -40.41
N ASN A 436 -6.37 9.31 -40.93
CA ASN A 436 -5.11 8.71 -40.50
C ASN A 436 -4.61 9.54 -39.30
N ALA A 437 -4.76 9.01 -38.09
CA ALA A 437 -4.10 9.57 -36.94
C ALA A 437 -2.59 9.51 -37.19
N ASN A 438 -1.86 10.59 -36.88
CA ASN A 438 -0.42 10.65 -37.04
C ASN A 438 0.20 11.06 -35.70
N LEU A 439 1.01 10.17 -35.14
CA LEU A 439 1.67 10.34 -33.84
C LEU A 439 3.19 10.51 -33.98
N GLN A 440 3.73 10.68 -35.20
CA GLN A 440 5.17 10.72 -35.43
C GLN A 440 5.88 11.91 -34.75
N SER A 441 5.15 13.00 -34.48
CA SER A 441 5.69 14.13 -33.71
C SER A 441 5.97 13.78 -32.25
N TRP A 442 5.43 12.67 -31.75
CA TRP A 442 5.57 12.17 -30.39
C TRP A 442 6.63 11.07 -30.25
N TYR A 443 7.39 10.76 -31.32
CA TYR A 443 8.45 9.76 -31.21
C TYR A 443 9.40 10.06 -30.04
N ASP A 444 9.65 8.99 -29.28
CA ASP A 444 10.48 8.93 -28.07
C ASP A 444 10.00 9.89 -26.97
N GLN A 445 8.70 10.22 -26.97
CA GLN A 445 8.06 11.09 -26.00
C GLN A 445 6.88 10.40 -25.34
N GLU A 446 6.63 10.82 -24.10
CA GLU A 446 5.38 10.57 -23.41
C GLU A 446 4.21 11.21 -24.17
N ILE A 447 3.09 10.50 -24.28
CA ILE A 447 1.84 11.01 -24.84
C ILE A 447 0.70 10.80 -23.82
N PRO A 448 -0.02 11.88 -23.42
CA PRO A 448 -1.21 11.76 -22.58
C PRO A 448 -2.26 10.84 -23.22
N PHE A 449 -2.97 10.04 -22.42
CA PHE A 449 -4.02 9.15 -22.93
C PHE A 449 -5.11 9.95 -23.66
N SER A 450 -5.49 11.12 -23.13
CA SER A 450 -6.42 12.04 -23.79
C SER A 450 -5.95 12.48 -25.18
N SER A 451 -4.65 12.63 -25.41
CA SER A 451 -4.08 12.94 -26.73
C SER A 451 -4.19 11.76 -27.71
N LEU A 452 -4.10 10.51 -27.24
CA LEU A 452 -4.38 9.34 -28.07
C LEU A 452 -5.84 9.33 -28.55
N VAL A 453 -6.77 9.70 -27.68
CA VAL A 453 -8.19 9.84 -28.02
C VAL A 453 -8.42 11.00 -28.98
N GLN A 454 -7.86 12.18 -28.69
CA GLN A 454 -8.02 13.39 -29.52
C GLN A 454 -7.42 13.21 -30.93
N SER A 455 -6.32 12.48 -31.06
CA SER A 455 -5.71 12.17 -32.35
C SER A 455 -6.57 11.21 -33.21
N GLY A 456 -7.52 10.50 -32.59
CA GLY A 456 -8.29 9.43 -33.20
C GLY A 456 -7.56 8.08 -33.27
N ALA A 457 -6.35 7.97 -32.69
CA ALA A 457 -5.64 6.68 -32.58
C ALA A 457 -6.36 5.72 -31.62
N LEU A 458 -7.03 6.25 -30.60
CA LEU A 458 -8.02 5.55 -29.78
C LEU A 458 -9.41 6.14 -30.01
N VAL A 459 -10.41 5.26 -30.11
CA VAL A 459 -11.82 5.64 -30.22
C VAL A 459 -12.56 5.07 -29.02
N LYS A 460 -13.23 5.96 -28.29
CA LYS A 460 -14.02 5.59 -27.12
C LYS A 460 -15.36 4.99 -27.55
N ASN A 461 -15.69 3.83 -27.00
CA ASN A 461 -17.04 3.30 -27.04
C ASN A 461 -17.88 3.98 -25.95
N SER A 462 -18.80 4.86 -26.36
CA SER A 462 -19.62 5.65 -25.43
C SER A 462 -20.56 4.81 -24.54
N SER A 463 -20.83 3.54 -24.89
CA SER A 463 -21.72 2.68 -24.11
C SER A 463 -20.98 1.91 -23.01
N SER A 464 -19.74 1.49 -23.25
CA SER A 464 -18.94 0.71 -22.31
C SER A 464 -17.88 1.53 -21.57
N GLY A 465 -17.51 2.70 -22.09
CA GLY A 465 -16.36 3.48 -21.59
C GLY A 465 -15.00 2.88 -21.96
N THR A 466 -14.98 1.77 -22.72
CA THR A 466 -13.75 1.12 -23.21
C THR A 466 -13.27 1.75 -24.51
N TYR A 467 -12.06 1.45 -24.92
CA TYR A 467 -11.43 2.02 -26.11
C TYR A 467 -11.13 0.93 -27.16
N GLU A 468 -11.12 1.33 -28.42
CA GLU A 468 -10.67 0.52 -29.55
C GLU A 468 -9.68 1.31 -30.41
N GLY A 469 -8.88 0.59 -31.22
CA GLY A 469 -7.96 1.22 -32.16
C GLY A 469 -8.71 1.95 -33.27
N GLY A 470 -8.29 3.19 -33.55
CA GLY A 470 -8.80 4.01 -34.65
C GLY A 470 -7.66 4.62 -35.47
N GLY A 471 -7.99 5.50 -36.41
CA GLY A 471 -6.95 6.33 -37.04
C GLY A 471 -5.94 5.56 -37.92
N GLY A 472 -6.24 4.32 -38.29
CA GLY A 472 -5.30 3.40 -38.97
C GLY A 472 -4.38 2.62 -38.02
N PHE A 473 -4.52 2.79 -36.71
CA PHE A 473 -3.85 1.96 -35.71
C PHE A 473 -4.62 0.66 -35.44
N THR A 474 -3.87 -0.39 -35.13
CA THR A 474 -4.39 -1.67 -34.66
C THR A 474 -4.04 -1.81 -33.18
N MET A 475 -5.01 -2.21 -32.36
CA MET A 475 -4.80 -2.46 -30.93
C MET A 475 -4.31 -3.89 -30.72
N GLY A 476 -3.15 -4.04 -30.07
CA GLY A 476 -2.59 -5.30 -29.62
C GLY A 476 -2.69 -5.43 -28.09
N TRP A 477 -2.55 -6.67 -27.60
CA TRP A 477 -2.48 -6.99 -26.18
C TRP A 477 -1.26 -7.89 -25.91
N ASP A 478 -0.45 -7.53 -24.93
CA ASP A 478 0.64 -8.35 -24.44
C ASP A 478 0.21 -9.14 -23.19
N ASP A 479 -0.12 -10.41 -23.39
CA ASP A 479 -0.57 -11.32 -22.32
C ASP A 479 0.48 -11.56 -21.23
N CYS A 480 1.77 -11.38 -21.52
CA CYS A 480 2.84 -11.68 -20.55
C CYS A 480 3.10 -10.53 -19.58
N SER A 481 2.69 -9.31 -19.95
CA SER A 481 2.82 -8.11 -19.11
C SER A 481 1.48 -7.50 -18.71
N ASP A 482 0.38 -8.00 -19.28
CA ASP A 482 -0.98 -7.46 -19.13
C ASP A 482 -1.08 -6.00 -19.59
N THR A 483 -0.51 -5.72 -20.77
CA THR A 483 -0.36 -4.35 -21.31
C THR A 483 -0.97 -4.24 -22.71
N PRO A 484 -1.86 -3.26 -22.95
CA PRO A 484 -2.31 -2.92 -24.30
C PRO A 484 -1.22 -2.13 -25.05
N PHE A 485 -1.26 -2.20 -26.38
CA PHE A 485 -0.46 -1.33 -27.23
C PHE A 485 -1.20 -1.03 -28.54
N LEU A 486 -0.82 0.05 -29.22
CA LEU A 486 -1.26 0.35 -30.58
C LEU A 486 -0.07 0.16 -31.51
N PHE A 487 -0.35 -0.24 -32.75
CA PHE A 487 0.67 -0.24 -33.80
C PHE A 487 0.10 0.19 -35.15
N ASN A 488 0.92 0.88 -35.92
CA ASN A 488 0.70 1.21 -37.31
C ASN A 488 2.00 0.98 -38.10
N THR A 489 2.08 -0.17 -38.78
CA THR A 489 3.28 -0.57 -39.53
C THR A 489 3.55 0.31 -40.74
N SER A 490 2.53 0.98 -41.29
CA SER A 490 2.68 1.90 -42.42
C SER A 490 3.29 3.23 -42.00
N GLN A 491 3.11 3.63 -40.74
CA GLN A 491 3.69 4.83 -40.16
C GLN A 491 4.97 4.55 -39.35
N SER A 492 5.35 3.29 -39.15
CA SER A 492 6.40 2.87 -38.22
C SER A 492 6.15 3.36 -36.80
N THR A 493 4.91 3.20 -36.31
CA THR A 493 4.54 3.70 -34.99
C THR A 493 4.04 2.57 -34.10
N VAL A 494 4.59 2.45 -32.89
CA VAL A 494 4.04 1.68 -31.78
C VAL A 494 3.74 2.63 -30.63
N VAL A 495 2.62 2.44 -29.93
CA VAL A 495 2.30 3.15 -28.69
C VAL A 495 2.09 2.15 -27.58
N VAL A 496 2.83 2.26 -26.49
CA VAL A 496 2.63 1.45 -25.27
C VAL A 496 1.98 2.30 -24.21
N TYR A 497 0.89 1.83 -23.61
CA TYR A 497 0.05 2.65 -22.71
C TYR A 497 -0.76 1.75 -21.77
N ASP A 498 -1.53 2.37 -20.89
CA ASP A 498 -2.55 1.72 -20.06
C ASP A 498 -3.95 2.12 -20.54
N ASP A 499 -4.88 1.17 -20.54
CA ASP A 499 -6.28 1.41 -20.88
C ASP A 499 -7.22 0.98 -19.75
N THR A 500 -8.53 1.04 -19.98
CA THR A 500 -9.52 0.64 -18.97
C THR A 500 -9.34 -0.80 -18.49
N PHE A 501 -8.87 -1.71 -19.34
CA PHE A 501 -8.71 -3.11 -18.99
C PHE A 501 -7.48 -3.32 -18.10
N SER A 502 -6.31 -2.84 -18.52
CA SER A 502 -5.05 -3.03 -17.77
C SER A 502 -5.06 -2.24 -16.45
N LEU A 503 -5.68 -1.06 -16.41
CA LEU A 503 -5.87 -0.29 -15.18
C LEU A 503 -6.81 -1.00 -14.19
N SER A 504 -7.90 -1.58 -14.68
CA SER A 504 -8.82 -2.39 -13.86
C SER A 504 -8.09 -3.60 -13.26
N ASP A 505 -7.27 -4.28 -14.06
CA ASP A 505 -6.55 -5.48 -13.66
C ASP A 505 -5.47 -5.16 -12.61
N LYS A 506 -4.72 -4.07 -12.78
CA LYS A 506 -3.75 -3.58 -11.78
C LYS A 506 -4.41 -3.11 -10.49
N ALA A 507 -5.53 -2.40 -10.58
CA ALA A 507 -6.28 -1.98 -9.39
C ALA A 507 -6.87 -3.19 -8.64
N SER A 508 -7.39 -4.17 -9.37
CA SER A 508 -7.87 -5.45 -8.82
C SER A 508 -6.74 -6.25 -8.18
N TYR A 509 -5.56 -6.25 -8.81
CA TYR A 509 -4.35 -6.84 -8.26
C TYR A 509 -3.97 -6.18 -6.92
N ALA A 510 -3.85 -4.85 -6.89
CA ALA A 510 -3.52 -4.11 -5.67
C ALA A 510 -4.48 -4.44 -4.52
N LYS A 511 -5.79 -4.45 -4.83
CA LYS A 511 -6.84 -4.89 -3.90
C LYS A 511 -6.65 -6.32 -3.41
N SER A 512 -6.38 -7.26 -4.30
CA SER A 512 -6.17 -8.68 -3.98
C SER A 512 -4.96 -8.92 -3.07
N GLN A 513 -3.92 -8.09 -3.19
CA GLN A 513 -2.72 -8.15 -2.37
C GLN A 513 -2.87 -7.44 -1.01
N GLY A 514 -4.01 -6.80 -0.75
CA GLY A 514 -4.23 -6.01 0.46
C GLY A 514 -3.40 -4.73 0.48
N MET A 515 -3.05 -4.19 -0.70
CA MET A 515 -2.43 -2.87 -0.83
C MET A 515 -3.39 -1.78 -0.31
N ALA A 516 -2.87 -0.61 0.04
CA ALA A 516 -3.70 0.51 0.47
C ALA A 516 -4.64 1.00 -0.65
N GLY A 517 -4.30 0.78 -1.93
CA GLY A 517 -5.05 1.25 -3.09
C GLY A 517 -4.12 1.61 -4.25
N CYS A 518 -4.54 2.58 -5.07
CA CYS A 518 -3.83 3.04 -6.26
C CYS A 518 -3.72 4.57 -6.30
N PHE A 519 -2.75 5.07 -7.07
CA PHE A 519 -2.68 6.47 -7.46
C PHE A 519 -2.40 6.60 -8.96
N THR A 520 -2.78 7.73 -9.55
CA THR A 520 -2.54 8.00 -10.98
C THR A 520 -1.56 9.13 -11.23
N TRP A 521 -0.72 8.98 -12.26
CA TRP A 521 0.10 10.04 -12.84
C TRP A 521 -0.33 10.29 -14.30
N SER A 522 -0.81 11.47 -14.68
CA SER A 522 -1.42 12.50 -13.82
C SER A 522 -2.84 12.82 -14.31
N LEU A 523 -3.69 13.41 -13.46
CA LEU A 523 -5.13 13.50 -13.75
C LEU A 523 -5.46 14.19 -15.08
N ASP A 524 -4.63 15.14 -15.49
CA ASP A 524 -4.81 15.94 -16.71
C ASP A 524 -4.65 15.14 -17.99
N GLN A 525 -4.11 13.93 -17.87
CA GLN A 525 -3.86 13.04 -18.98
C GLN A 525 -5.02 12.06 -19.22
N ASP A 526 -5.98 11.96 -18.29
CA ASP A 526 -7.20 11.14 -18.42
C ASP A 526 -8.12 11.67 -19.55
N ASP A 527 -8.94 10.80 -20.12
CA ASP A 527 -10.10 11.20 -20.93
C ASP A 527 -11.27 11.56 -19.99
N GLY A 528 -11.19 12.76 -19.43
CA GLY A 528 -12.10 13.27 -18.39
C GLY A 528 -11.80 12.62 -17.04
N THR A 529 -12.56 11.60 -16.67
CA THR A 529 -12.33 10.78 -15.45
C THR A 529 -12.49 9.29 -15.74
N THR A 530 -12.43 8.90 -17.02
CA THR A 530 -12.86 7.56 -17.43
C THR A 530 -11.92 6.49 -16.91
N LEU A 531 -10.61 6.73 -17.00
CA LEU A 531 -9.61 5.80 -16.50
C LEU A 531 -9.63 5.78 -14.96
N GLN A 532 -9.76 6.95 -14.32
CA GLN A 532 -9.92 7.06 -12.88
C GLN A 532 -11.16 6.28 -12.37
N ASP A 533 -12.29 6.36 -13.07
CA ASP A 533 -13.54 5.69 -12.70
C ASP A 533 -13.42 4.17 -12.73
N VAL A 534 -12.67 3.63 -13.69
CA VAL A 534 -12.42 2.19 -13.78
C VAL A 534 -11.52 1.71 -12.63
N ILE A 535 -10.48 2.47 -12.28
CA ILE A 535 -9.62 2.19 -11.13
C ILE A 535 -10.46 2.16 -9.84
N ARG A 536 -11.31 3.16 -9.63
CA ARG A 536 -12.21 3.21 -8.47
C ARG A 536 -13.17 2.02 -8.40
N THR A 537 -13.77 1.67 -9.54
CA THR A 537 -14.69 0.54 -9.65
C THR A 537 -13.99 -0.78 -9.28
N ALA A 538 -12.78 -1.01 -9.79
CA ALA A 538 -11.98 -2.19 -9.47
C ALA A 538 -11.60 -2.25 -7.97
N LEU A 539 -11.29 -1.10 -7.36
CA LEU A 539 -11.10 -0.99 -5.91
C LEU A 539 -12.40 -1.22 -5.12
N GLY A 540 -13.56 -1.16 -5.75
CA GLY A 540 -14.88 -1.41 -5.16
C GLY A 540 -15.51 -0.16 -4.52
N LYS A 541 -15.33 0.99 -5.17
CA LYS A 541 -15.88 2.28 -4.76
C LYS A 541 -17.06 2.74 -5.59
#